data_AF-A0A6N2CC67-F1
#
_entry.id   AF-A0A6N2CC67-F1
#
_cell.length_a   1.000
_cell.length_b   1.000
_cell.length_c   1.000
_cell.angle_alpha   90.00
_cell.angle_beta   90.00
_cell.angle_gamma   90.00
#
_symmetry.space_group_name_H-M   'P 1'
#
loop_
_entity.id
_entity.type
_entity.pdbx_description
1 polymer ?
#
loop_
_entity_poly.entity_id
_entity_poly.type
_entity_poly.pdbx_seq_one_letter_code
_entity_poly.pdbx_strand_id
1 'polypeptide(L)'
;MPIEMLKGLPFSVDTWSSKSRRKRHHFLTHAHKDHTQGICIYGSYPIYCSRLTRTLVLQHFPQLDGSFFVGIEVGQCLVINDPDGDFTVTALDANHCPGALMFLYEGKFGNLLHTGDCRLTIECLQQLPLKYVGTPGKEPKCQIDCIFLDCTFGQSPLKMPSRQSAMQQIINCIWKHPQAPTVYLTCDLLGHEEILVHVSQTFGCKIYVDKAKTPECFQALELMVPEILSEDSSSRFQLFDGFPKLYQRAEAKIAKARSDSQHEPLIIRASAQWYVCDDGISDIESRKKGRCDQPVRDIFGVWHICYSIHSSKEELEWALQLLAPRWVISTTPSCKALELDYVKRLFNQHRNFDDPFWQLLGFSMNEESEVDAETPPDVVEISSSPMAKSNTQDCIGHSKSMTSSFSICRLSHLSPPSKTAQVTLFGRARLGLNGSCFKHEEKEPILPDENAVIRCSDKLEAISFEQEEVVVDAGKTLAVSESSDIRSKESLMHTKTENCIFESAVGLSNSYNPSLRKLYRSMHVPVPRPLPSLTELMNATKRARRRL
;
A
#
# COMPACT_ATOMS: atom_id res chain seq x y z
N MET A 1 7.69 12.31 -10.82
CA MET A 1 7.12 13.66 -11.14
C MET A 1 5.76 13.45 -11.79
N PRO A 2 4.67 13.52 -11.02
CA PRO A 2 3.31 13.32 -11.52
C PRO A 2 2.86 14.39 -12.53
N ILE A 3 1.86 14.05 -13.35
CA ILE A 3 1.30 14.93 -14.39
C ILE A 3 0.27 15.91 -13.81
N GLU A 4 0.31 17.17 -14.25
CA GLU A 4 -0.67 18.18 -13.79
C GLU A 4 -2.07 17.93 -14.38
N MET A 5 -3.07 17.87 -13.50
CA MET A 5 -4.46 17.66 -13.89
C MET A 5 -5.01 18.80 -14.78
N LEU A 6 -5.85 18.43 -15.76
CA LEU A 6 -6.39 19.32 -16.79
C LEU A 6 -6.98 20.60 -16.20
N LYS A 7 -6.82 21.73 -16.92
CA LYS A 7 -7.13 23.08 -16.40
C LYS A 7 -8.54 23.16 -15.79
N GLY A 8 -9.56 22.63 -16.49
CA GLY A 8 -10.97 22.69 -16.09
C GLY A 8 -11.43 21.70 -15.00
N LEU A 9 -10.57 20.81 -14.48
CA LEU A 9 -10.95 19.93 -13.36
C LEU A 9 -10.83 20.69 -12.02
N PRO A 10 -11.73 20.46 -11.04
CA PRO A 10 -11.67 21.17 -9.76
C PRO A 10 -10.53 20.72 -8.84
N PHE A 11 -9.88 19.59 -9.16
CA PHE A 11 -8.89 18.92 -8.31
C PHE A 11 -7.49 18.77 -8.94
N SER A 12 -6.48 18.51 -8.10
CA SER A 12 -5.17 17.94 -8.48
C SER A 12 -4.97 16.55 -7.87
N VAL A 13 -4.10 15.73 -8.47
CA VAL A 13 -3.67 14.44 -7.90
C VAL A 13 -2.15 14.41 -7.91
N ASP A 14 -1.54 14.10 -6.76
CA ASP A 14 -0.09 13.95 -6.52
C ASP A 14 0.83 15.14 -6.91
N THR A 15 0.31 16.22 -7.52
CA THR A 15 1.10 17.41 -7.88
C THR A 15 1.07 18.50 -6.81
N TRP A 16 2.25 19.05 -6.49
CA TRP A 16 2.43 20.11 -5.49
C TRP A 16 3.20 21.28 -6.11
N SER A 17 2.47 22.22 -6.72
CA SER A 17 3.03 23.35 -7.48
C SER A 17 2.19 24.62 -7.36
N SER A 18 2.71 25.75 -7.85
CA SER A 18 1.96 27.01 -8.02
C SER A 18 0.76 26.92 -8.99
N LYS A 19 0.62 25.82 -9.75
CA LYS A 19 -0.55 25.50 -10.56
C LYS A 19 -1.52 24.62 -9.77
N SER A 20 -1.05 23.51 -9.19
CA SER A 20 -1.91 22.56 -8.46
C SER A 20 -2.54 23.17 -7.22
N ARG A 21 -1.82 24.04 -6.50
CA ARG A 21 -2.32 24.84 -5.36
C ARG A 21 -3.49 25.78 -5.71
N ARG A 22 -3.82 25.98 -6.99
CA ARG A 22 -5.01 26.75 -7.44
C ARG A 22 -6.27 25.89 -7.62
N LYS A 23 -6.14 24.56 -7.51
CA LYS A 23 -7.27 23.63 -7.44
C LYS A 23 -7.95 23.76 -6.08
N ARG A 24 -9.24 23.37 -6.00
CA ARG A 24 -10.06 23.48 -4.77
C ARG A 24 -10.01 22.21 -3.92
N HIS A 25 -9.50 21.12 -4.48
CA HIS A 25 -9.33 19.82 -3.84
C HIS A 25 -8.00 19.20 -4.29
N HIS A 26 -7.34 18.48 -3.39
CA HIS A 26 -6.07 17.79 -3.70
C HIS A 26 -6.18 16.33 -3.28
N PHE A 27 -5.68 15.42 -4.10
CA PHE A 27 -5.67 13.98 -3.81
C PHE A 27 -4.21 13.51 -3.75
N LEU A 28 -3.92 12.64 -2.78
CA LEU A 28 -2.62 11.99 -2.66
C LEU A 28 -2.85 10.48 -2.68
N THR A 29 -2.38 9.82 -3.72
CA THR A 29 -2.62 8.38 -3.97
C THR A 29 -1.87 7.52 -2.96
N HIS A 30 -0.61 7.84 -2.66
CA HIS A 30 0.26 7.08 -1.76
C HIS A 30 1.44 7.91 -1.23
N ALA A 31 2.28 7.32 -0.38
CA ALA A 31 3.31 8.03 0.39
C ALA A 31 4.75 7.97 -0.18
N HIS A 32 4.95 7.70 -1.49
CA HIS A 32 6.30 7.77 -2.08
C HIS A 32 6.79 9.20 -2.27
N LYS A 33 8.11 9.37 -2.25
CA LYS A 33 8.75 10.69 -2.10
C LYS A 33 8.48 11.63 -3.28
N ASP A 34 8.38 11.14 -4.50
CA ASP A 34 8.13 11.97 -5.68
C ASP A 34 6.64 12.26 -5.96
N HIS A 35 5.71 11.52 -5.35
CA HIS A 35 4.28 11.88 -5.26
C HIS A 35 3.99 12.86 -4.11
N THR A 36 4.94 13.02 -3.18
CA THR A 36 4.91 14.05 -2.11
C THR A 36 5.83 15.25 -2.36
N GLN A 37 6.55 15.26 -3.49
CA GLN A 37 7.58 16.27 -3.76
C GLN A 37 6.98 17.68 -3.87
N GLY A 38 7.27 18.53 -2.88
CA GLY A 38 6.77 19.91 -2.79
C GLY A 38 5.56 20.12 -1.89
N ILE A 39 5.00 19.06 -1.28
CA ILE A 39 3.79 19.12 -0.43
C ILE A 39 3.91 20.15 0.71
N CYS A 40 5.09 20.30 1.31
CA CYS A 40 5.35 21.28 2.39
C CYS A 40 5.32 22.76 1.95
N ILE A 41 5.33 23.05 0.65
CA ILE A 41 5.40 24.41 0.09
C ILE A 41 4.08 24.76 -0.63
N TYR A 42 3.49 23.78 -1.30
CA TYR A 42 2.33 23.97 -2.17
C TYR A 42 1.07 23.22 -1.71
N GLY A 43 1.16 22.36 -0.69
CA GLY A 43 0.00 21.71 -0.09
C GLY A 43 -1.01 22.72 0.48
N SER A 44 -2.29 22.38 0.37
CA SER A 44 -3.42 23.17 0.85
C SER A 44 -4.53 22.21 1.26
N TYR A 45 -5.38 22.61 2.22
CA TYR A 45 -6.60 21.87 2.53
C TYR A 45 -7.63 22.00 1.40
N PRO A 46 -8.42 20.95 1.09
CA PRO A 46 -8.35 19.59 1.61
C PRO A 46 -7.43 18.67 0.78
N ILE A 47 -6.64 17.83 1.47
CA ILE A 47 -5.87 16.73 0.90
C ILE A 47 -6.56 15.40 1.21
N TYR A 48 -7.14 14.74 0.22
CA TYR A 48 -7.79 13.43 0.36
C TYR A 48 -6.78 12.29 0.15
N CYS A 49 -6.67 11.37 1.13
CA CYS A 49 -5.86 10.16 1.03
C CYS A 49 -6.28 9.10 2.07
N SER A 50 -5.69 7.90 2.02
CA SER A 50 -5.87 6.91 3.09
C SER A 50 -5.26 7.38 4.41
N ARG A 51 -5.79 6.89 5.53
CA ARG A 51 -5.23 7.16 6.87
C ARG A 51 -3.76 6.74 6.97
N LEU A 52 -3.38 5.63 6.34
CA LEU A 52 -2.00 5.16 6.34
C LEU A 52 -1.07 6.12 5.56
N THR A 53 -1.49 6.54 4.36
CA THR A 53 -0.78 7.57 3.57
C THR A 53 -0.62 8.86 4.38
N ARG A 54 -1.69 9.35 5.02
CA ARG A 54 -1.63 10.51 5.94
C ARG A 54 -0.59 10.29 7.06
N THR A 55 -0.58 9.14 7.73
CA THR A 55 0.35 8.89 8.85
C THR A 55 1.81 8.85 8.39
N LEU A 56 2.12 8.15 7.28
CA LEU A 56 3.48 8.09 6.73
C LEU A 56 3.97 9.47 6.26
N VAL A 57 3.10 10.24 5.60
CA VAL A 57 3.40 11.61 5.16
C VAL A 57 3.70 12.54 6.34
N LEU A 58 2.95 12.44 7.44
CA LEU A 58 3.20 13.22 8.66
C LEU A 58 4.46 12.76 9.44
N GLN A 59 4.89 11.50 9.28
CA GLN A 59 6.19 11.04 9.80
C GLN A 59 7.37 11.61 9.00
N HIS A 60 7.26 11.67 7.67
CA HIS A 60 8.29 12.27 6.81
C HIS A 60 8.30 13.81 6.85
N PHE A 61 7.15 14.44 7.09
CA PHE A 61 6.95 15.89 7.05
C PHE A 61 6.16 16.39 8.28
N PRO A 62 6.74 16.33 9.49
CA PRO A 62 6.07 16.71 10.75
C PRO A 62 5.70 18.19 10.86
N GLN A 63 6.13 19.04 9.92
CA GLN A 63 5.72 20.44 9.79
C GLN A 63 4.36 20.64 9.09
N LEU A 64 3.77 19.59 8.50
CA LEU A 64 2.43 19.65 7.93
C LEU A 64 1.37 19.54 9.03
N ASP A 65 0.34 20.38 8.96
CA ASP A 65 -0.82 20.22 9.84
C ASP A 65 -1.66 19.02 9.40
N GLY A 66 -1.89 18.09 10.33
CA GLY A 66 -2.79 16.96 10.13
C GLY A 66 -4.24 17.37 9.85
N SER A 67 -4.66 18.59 10.21
CA SER A 67 -5.97 19.13 9.85
C SER A 67 -6.18 19.25 8.33
N PHE A 68 -5.09 19.36 7.55
CA PHE A 68 -5.17 19.50 6.09
C PHE A 68 -5.66 18.22 5.39
N PHE A 69 -5.61 17.07 6.06
CA PHE A 69 -5.84 15.75 5.47
C PHE A 69 -7.22 15.17 5.79
N VAL A 70 -8.02 14.90 4.75
CA VAL A 70 -9.30 14.21 4.82
C VAL A 70 -9.09 12.72 4.51
N GLY A 71 -9.55 11.84 5.40
CA GLY A 71 -9.43 10.40 5.20
C GLY A 71 -10.45 9.85 4.20
N ILE A 72 -9.99 9.04 3.26
CA ILE A 72 -10.82 8.19 2.40
C ILE A 72 -10.15 6.81 2.26
N GLU A 73 -10.88 5.73 2.53
CA GLU A 73 -10.36 4.35 2.53
C GLU A 73 -10.89 3.53 1.34
N VAL A 74 -10.24 2.40 1.05
CA VAL A 74 -10.65 1.49 -0.04
C VAL A 74 -12.13 1.11 0.05
N GLY A 75 -12.85 1.26 -1.06
CA GLY A 75 -14.29 1.01 -1.17
C GLY A 75 -15.19 2.13 -0.63
N GLN A 76 -14.63 3.20 -0.07
CA GLN A 76 -15.41 4.38 0.30
C GLN A 76 -15.71 5.25 -0.92
N CYS A 77 -16.87 5.90 -0.85
CA CYS A 77 -17.41 6.76 -1.89
C CYS A 77 -17.87 8.07 -1.22
N LEU A 78 -17.27 9.20 -1.61
CA LEU A 78 -17.53 10.53 -1.06
C LEU A 78 -18.17 11.42 -2.13
N VAL A 79 -19.24 12.14 -1.78
CA VAL A 79 -19.73 13.26 -2.57
C VAL A 79 -19.00 14.52 -2.12
N ILE A 80 -18.39 15.23 -3.06
CA ILE A 80 -17.67 16.47 -2.84
C ILE A 80 -18.48 17.59 -3.49
N ASN A 81 -18.94 18.52 -2.65
CA ASN A 81 -19.69 19.69 -3.10
C ASN A 81 -18.72 20.74 -3.63
N ASP A 82 -18.91 21.18 -4.87
CA ASP A 82 -18.00 22.08 -5.57
C ASP A 82 -18.78 23.16 -6.35
N PRO A 83 -18.31 24.43 -6.40
CA PRO A 83 -19.03 25.53 -7.06
C PRO A 83 -19.37 25.32 -8.54
N ASP A 84 -18.55 24.58 -9.29
CA ASP A 84 -18.81 24.28 -10.71
C ASP A 84 -19.74 23.06 -10.87
N GLY A 85 -19.88 22.27 -9.81
CA GLY A 85 -20.88 21.22 -9.63
C GLY A 85 -20.36 20.02 -8.86
N ASP A 86 -21.16 19.55 -7.90
CA ASP A 86 -20.86 18.39 -7.07
C ASP A 86 -20.41 17.17 -7.90
N PHE A 87 -19.40 16.47 -7.39
CA PHE A 87 -18.85 15.27 -8.00
C PHE A 87 -18.60 14.18 -6.94
N THR A 88 -18.61 12.93 -7.37
CA THR A 88 -18.39 11.76 -6.51
C THR A 88 -16.97 11.24 -6.71
N VAL A 89 -16.32 10.80 -5.63
CA VAL A 89 -15.01 10.13 -5.66
C VAL A 89 -15.11 8.79 -4.94
N THR A 90 -14.79 7.70 -5.64
CA THR A 90 -14.64 6.36 -5.06
C THR A 90 -13.16 5.99 -4.97
N ALA A 91 -12.70 5.58 -3.79
CA ALA A 91 -11.34 5.06 -3.58
C ALA A 91 -11.28 3.54 -3.77
N LEU A 92 -10.21 3.07 -4.39
CA LEU A 92 -9.99 1.66 -4.78
C LEU A 92 -8.54 1.27 -4.45
N ASP A 93 -8.26 0.00 -4.19
CA ASP A 93 -6.90 -0.47 -3.92
C ASP A 93 -6.02 -0.40 -5.19
N ALA A 94 -4.88 0.30 -5.11
CA ALA A 94 -3.92 0.37 -6.22
C ALA A 94 -3.01 -0.88 -6.33
N ASN A 95 -3.02 -1.78 -5.33
CA ASN A 95 -2.23 -3.02 -5.29
C ASN A 95 -0.71 -2.77 -5.48
N HIS A 96 -0.26 -1.60 -5.06
CA HIS A 96 1.09 -1.07 -5.25
C HIS A 96 1.88 -1.11 -3.92
N CYS A 97 1.52 -0.24 -2.97
CA CYS A 97 2.11 -0.24 -1.64
C CYS A 97 1.04 0.04 -0.55
N PRO A 98 1.33 -0.22 0.74
CA PRO A 98 0.33 -0.09 1.79
C PRO A 98 -0.32 1.30 1.87
N GLY A 99 -1.65 1.33 1.76
CA GLY A 99 -2.43 2.57 1.76
C GLY A 99 -2.53 3.29 0.41
N ALA A 100 -1.98 2.72 -0.68
CA ALA A 100 -2.06 3.29 -2.02
C ALA A 100 -3.46 3.16 -2.63
N LEU A 101 -3.98 4.27 -3.18
CA LEU A 101 -5.33 4.36 -3.72
C LEU A 101 -5.35 4.77 -5.20
N MET A 102 -6.21 4.10 -5.98
CA MET A 102 -6.77 4.67 -7.21
C MET A 102 -8.02 5.48 -6.87
N PHE A 103 -8.29 6.53 -7.64
CA PHE A 103 -9.48 7.37 -7.48
C PHE A 103 -10.34 7.38 -8.76
N LEU A 104 -11.59 6.96 -8.63
CA LEU A 104 -12.62 7.05 -9.66
C LEU A 104 -13.50 8.28 -9.37
N TYR A 105 -13.51 9.23 -10.30
CA TYR A 105 -14.27 10.48 -10.23
C TYR A 105 -15.48 10.41 -11.17
N GLU A 106 -16.67 10.73 -10.66
CA GLU A 106 -17.91 10.84 -11.45
C GLU A 106 -18.50 12.24 -11.26
N GLY A 107 -18.59 13.05 -12.32
CA GLY A 107 -19.13 14.41 -12.24
C GLY A 107 -19.50 15.00 -13.60
N LYS A 108 -19.86 16.30 -13.63
CA LYS A 108 -20.21 17.01 -14.88
C LYS A 108 -19.08 17.03 -15.93
N PHE A 109 -17.83 16.82 -15.49
CA PHE A 109 -16.63 16.72 -16.33
C PHE A 109 -16.42 15.32 -16.95
N GLY A 110 -17.31 14.36 -16.69
CA GLY A 110 -17.22 12.97 -17.17
C GLY A 110 -16.77 11.98 -16.09
N ASN A 111 -16.50 10.76 -16.52
CA ASN A 111 -16.00 9.65 -15.69
C ASN A 111 -14.47 9.53 -15.82
N LEU A 112 -13.72 9.78 -14.76
CA LEU A 112 -12.26 9.78 -14.79
C LEU A 112 -11.70 8.76 -13.80
N LEU A 113 -10.71 7.97 -14.20
CA LEU A 113 -9.96 7.08 -13.30
C LEU A 113 -8.51 7.55 -13.21
N HIS A 114 -8.03 7.88 -12.01
CA HIS A 114 -6.61 8.13 -11.77
C HIS A 114 -6.03 6.96 -10.97
N THR A 115 -5.10 6.21 -11.57
CA THR A 115 -4.54 5.01 -10.93
C THR A 115 -3.52 5.31 -9.84
N GLY A 116 -2.93 6.51 -9.84
CA GLY A 116 -1.65 6.72 -9.16
C GLY A 116 -0.60 5.81 -9.78
N ASP A 117 0.27 5.25 -8.95
CA ASP A 117 1.13 4.12 -9.29
C ASP A 117 0.43 2.82 -8.85
N CYS A 118 0.37 1.82 -9.74
CA CYS A 118 -0.53 0.67 -9.56
C CYS A 118 -0.02 -0.63 -10.20
N ARG A 119 -0.37 -1.77 -9.58
CA ARG A 119 -0.34 -3.08 -10.25
C ARG A 119 -1.76 -3.55 -10.54
N LEU A 120 -2.24 -3.20 -11.74
CA LEU A 120 -3.62 -3.31 -12.18
C LEU A 120 -3.97 -4.75 -12.61
N THR A 121 -3.98 -5.68 -11.66
CA THR A 121 -4.41 -7.06 -11.91
C THR A 121 -5.93 -7.16 -12.04
N ILE A 122 -6.44 -8.30 -12.51
CA ILE A 122 -7.88 -8.50 -12.68
C ILE A 122 -8.65 -8.43 -11.35
N GLU A 123 -8.01 -8.77 -10.23
CA GLU A 123 -8.57 -8.62 -8.89
C GLU A 123 -8.80 -7.14 -8.53
N CYS A 124 -7.90 -6.23 -8.94
CA CYS A 124 -8.09 -4.78 -8.79
C CYS A 124 -9.25 -4.29 -9.66
N LEU A 125 -9.34 -4.77 -10.90
CA LEU A 125 -10.42 -4.43 -11.83
C LEU A 125 -11.79 -4.89 -11.33
N GLN A 126 -11.86 -5.99 -10.57
CA GLN A 126 -13.11 -6.47 -9.94
C GLN A 126 -13.61 -5.57 -8.79
N GLN A 127 -12.79 -4.64 -8.29
CA GLN A 127 -13.22 -3.64 -7.29
C GLN A 127 -13.95 -2.44 -7.93
N LEU A 128 -13.74 -2.17 -9.23
CA LEU A 128 -14.42 -1.10 -9.94
C LEU A 128 -15.94 -1.37 -10.04
N PRO A 129 -16.79 -0.33 -9.98
CA PRO A 129 -18.22 -0.50 -10.19
C PRO A 129 -18.51 -1.22 -11.51
N LEU A 130 -19.30 -2.31 -11.46
CA LEU A 130 -19.62 -3.21 -12.59
C LEU A 130 -20.26 -2.55 -13.82
N LYS A 131 -20.50 -1.25 -13.80
CA LYS A 131 -20.87 -0.46 -14.98
C LYS A 131 -19.66 -0.13 -15.87
N TYR A 132 -18.45 0.03 -15.30
CA TYR A 132 -17.21 0.39 -16.01
C TYR A 132 -16.34 -0.80 -16.44
N VAL A 133 -16.71 -2.04 -16.05
CA VAL A 133 -15.94 -3.24 -16.36
C VAL A 133 -16.70 -4.08 -17.39
N GLY A 134 -16.11 -4.23 -18.58
CA GLY A 134 -16.61 -5.08 -19.65
C GLY A 134 -16.32 -6.56 -19.42
N THR A 135 -16.54 -7.35 -20.46
CA THR A 135 -16.10 -8.76 -20.53
C THR A 135 -15.36 -8.98 -21.85
N PRO A 136 -14.46 -9.98 -21.99
CA PRO A 136 -13.74 -10.19 -23.24
C PRO A 136 -14.68 -10.24 -24.46
N GLY A 137 -14.54 -9.27 -25.38
CA GLY A 137 -15.41 -9.10 -26.55
C GLY A 137 -16.73 -8.35 -26.33
N LYS A 138 -16.93 -7.69 -25.18
CA LYS A 138 -18.07 -6.78 -24.91
C LYS A 138 -17.66 -5.57 -24.08
N GLU A 139 -18.05 -4.40 -24.55
CA GLU A 139 -17.82 -3.12 -23.89
C GLU A 139 -18.53 -3.02 -22.51
N PRO A 140 -18.04 -2.17 -21.59
CA PRO A 140 -18.69 -1.86 -20.34
C PRO A 140 -20.04 -1.14 -20.56
N LYS A 141 -20.92 -1.17 -19.54
CA LYS A 141 -22.25 -0.51 -19.60
C LYS A 141 -22.17 1.02 -19.53
N CYS A 142 -21.06 1.55 -19.05
CA CYS A 142 -20.75 2.95 -18.91
C CYS A 142 -19.25 3.11 -19.21
N GLN A 143 -18.88 4.07 -20.06
CA GLN A 143 -17.49 4.26 -20.47
C GLN A 143 -16.76 5.15 -19.46
N ILE A 144 -15.47 4.85 -19.19
CA ILE A 144 -14.56 5.80 -18.54
C ILE A 144 -14.08 6.77 -19.62
N ASP A 145 -14.32 8.06 -19.45
CA ASP A 145 -13.92 9.10 -20.41
C ASP A 145 -12.40 9.21 -20.52
N CYS A 146 -11.69 9.15 -19.39
CA CYS A 146 -10.23 9.16 -19.39
C CYS A 146 -9.64 8.38 -18.22
N ILE A 147 -8.58 7.61 -18.50
CA ILE A 147 -7.71 7.02 -17.48
C ILE A 147 -6.38 7.76 -17.45
N PHE A 148 -5.99 8.25 -16.28
CA PHE A 148 -4.62 8.64 -15.94
C PHE A 148 -3.94 7.40 -15.37
N LEU A 149 -3.03 6.81 -16.15
CA LEU A 149 -2.57 5.43 -16.04
C LEU A 149 -1.07 5.35 -15.73
N ASP A 150 -0.71 4.55 -14.73
CA ASP A 150 0.66 4.09 -14.49
C ASP A 150 1.16 3.30 -15.71
N CYS A 151 2.13 3.87 -16.43
CA CYS A 151 2.79 3.25 -17.56
C CYS A 151 4.24 2.84 -17.25
N THR A 152 4.63 2.69 -15.98
CA THR A 152 6.03 2.48 -15.52
C THR A 152 6.77 1.37 -16.27
N PHE A 153 6.08 0.29 -16.66
CA PHE A 153 6.64 -0.77 -17.50
C PHE A 153 5.87 -0.97 -18.83
N GLY A 154 5.11 0.02 -19.29
CA GLY A 154 4.27 -0.05 -20.50
C GLY A 154 5.04 -0.18 -21.82
N GLN A 155 6.30 0.24 -21.88
CA GLN A 155 7.24 -0.04 -22.98
C GLN A 155 7.91 -1.42 -22.87
N SER A 156 7.85 -2.08 -21.71
CA SER A 156 8.67 -3.26 -21.43
C SER A 156 8.11 -4.52 -22.10
N PRO A 157 8.91 -5.28 -22.87
CA PRO A 157 8.53 -6.60 -23.39
C PRO A 157 8.70 -7.71 -22.34
N LEU A 158 8.97 -7.35 -21.09
CA LEU A 158 9.40 -8.26 -20.03
C LEU A 158 8.21 -8.89 -19.31
N LYS A 159 8.06 -10.21 -19.45
CA LYS A 159 7.05 -11.01 -18.72
C LYS A 159 7.39 -11.10 -17.24
N MET A 160 6.81 -10.19 -16.47
CA MET A 160 6.98 -10.14 -15.01
C MET A 160 6.21 -11.28 -14.33
N PRO A 161 6.77 -11.93 -13.29
CA PRO A 161 6.05 -12.90 -12.49
C PRO A 161 4.97 -12.21 -11.63
N SER A 162 3.98 -13.00 -11.18
CA SER A 162 3.06 -12.57 -10.12
C SER A 162 3.82 -12.32 -8.81
N ARG A 163 3.28 -11.45 -7.93
CA ARG A 163 3.89 -11.14 -6.63
C ARG A 163 4.16 -12.41 -5.81
N GLN A 164 3.21 -13.36 -5.80
CA GLN A 164 3.37 -14.69 -5.18
C GLN A 164 4.51 -15.53 -5.79
N SER A 165 4.66 -15.56 -7.12
CA SER A 165 5.75 -16.30 -7.78
C SER A 165 7.11 -15.70 -7.45
N ALA A 166 7.23 -14.37 -7.44
CA ALA A 166 8.43 -13.66 -7.02
C ALA A 166 8.79 -13.93 -5.54
N MET A 167 7.82 -13.91 -4.62
CA MET A 167 8.05 -14.31 -3.23
C MET A 167 8.54 -15.76 -3.13
N GLN A 168 7.92 -16.70 -3.86
CA GLN A 168 8.36 -18.09 -3.86
C GLN A 168 9.78 -18.25 -4.44
N GLN A 169 10.19 -17.44 -5.42
CA GLN A 169 11.58 -17.39 -5.90
C GLN A 169 12.56 -16.91 -4.81
N ILE A 170 12.20 -15.91 -4.01
CA ILE A 170 13.00 -15.42 -2.87
C ILE A 170 13.15 -16.53 -1.81
N ILE A 171 12.04 -17.14 -1.39
CA ILE A 171 12.03 -18.28 -0.45
C ILE A 171 12.90 -19.43 -0.97
N ASN A 172 12.76 -19.80 -2.25
CA ASN A 172 13.55 -20.84 -2.90
C ASN A 172 15.04 -20.46 -3.04
N CYS A 173 15.37 -19.18 -3.16
CA CYS A 173 16.76 -18.69 -3.14
C CYS A 173 17.38 -18.91 -1.77
N ILE A 174 16.67 -18.55 -0.70
CA ILE A 174 17.13 -18.72 0.69
C ILE A 174 17.31 -20.21 1.03
N TRP A 175 16.37 -21.08 0.66
CA TRP A 175 16.48 -22.53 0.88
C TRP A 175 17.65 -23.18 0.14
N LYS A 176 18.10 -22.63 -0.99
CA LYS A 176 19.29 -23.11 -1.72
C LYS A 176 20.61 -22.71 -1.07
N HIS A 177 20.59 -21.78 -0.11
CA HIS A 177 21.78 -21.29 0.60
C HIS A 177 21.66 -21.50 2.13
N PRO A 178 21.51 -22.74 2.62
CA PRO A 178 21.33 -23.01 4.04
C PRO A 178 22.55 -22.60 4.88
N GLN A 179 23.75 -22.63 4.28
CA GLN A 179 25.01 -22.26 4.95
C GLN A 179 25.25 -20.74 5.04
N ALA A 180 24.41 -19.91 4.41
CA ALA A 180 24.55 -18.45 4.53
C ALA A 180 24.22 -18.00 5.96
N PRO A 181 25.19 -17.42 6.71
CA PRO A 181 25.01 -17.09 8.13
C PRO A 181 24.10 -15.86 8.32
N THR A 182 24.06 -14.98 7.32
CA THR A 182 23.14 -13.84 7.26
C THR A 182 22.50 -13.78 5.87
N VAL A 183 21.24 -13.38 5.84
CA VAL A 183 20.43 -13.08 4.65
C VAL A 183 20.08 -11.59 4.71
N TYR A 184 20.67 -10.81 3.81
CA TYR A 184 20.43 -9.39 3.65
C TYR A 184 19.35 -9.16 2.58
N LEU A 185 18.31 -8.39 2.92
CA LEU A 185 17.16 -8.10 2.06
C LEU A 185 17.12 -6.61 1.71
N THR A 186 17.26 -6.24 0.43
CA THR A 186 17.06 -4.85 -0.03
C THR A 186 15.56 -4.62 -0.29
N CYS A 187 14.82 -4.50 0.81
CA CYS A 187 13.37 -4.33 0.84
C CYS A 187 13.01 -3.08 1.68
N ASP A 188 13.88 -2.07 1.60
CA ASP A 188 13.90 -0.82 2.37
C ASP A 188 12.99 0.28 1.80
N LEU A 189 12.12 -0.07 0.83
CA LEU A 189 11.16 0.82 0.18
C LEU A 189 9.73 0.35 0.43
N LEU A 190 8.83 1.31 0.70
CA LEU A 190 7.39 1.09 0.91
C LEU A 190 6.76 0.30 -0.26
N GLY A 191 6.18 -0.87 0.01
CA GLY A 191 5.68 -1.83 -1.00
C GLY A 191 6.37 -3.20 -1.00
N HIS A 192 7.39 -3.39 -0.16
CA HIS A 192 8.09 -4.68 0.01
C HIS A 192 7.74 -5.40 1.32
N GLU A 193 6.75 -4.91 2.08
CA GLU A 193 6.37 -5.43 3.40
C GLU A 193 5.95 -6.90 3.31
N GLU A 194 5.19 -7.28 2.27
CA GLU A 194 4.79 -8.67 2.03
C GLU A 194 6.00 -9.61 1.89
N ILE A 195 7.11 -9.17 1.27
CA ILE A 195 8.33 -9.99 1.16
C ILE A 195 8.91 -10.23 2.56
N LEU A 196 9.02 -9.18 3.35
CA LEU A 196 9.56 -9.21 4.71
C LEU A 196 8.70 -10.12 5.61
N VAL A 197 7.38 -9.97 5.54
CA VAL A 197 6.41 -10.82 6.24
C VAL A 197 6.52 -12.28 5.80
N HIS A 198 6.53 -12.55 4.50
CA HIS A 198 6.53 -13.92 3.98
C HIS A 198 7.85 -14.65 4.28
N VAL A 199 8.99 -13.95 4.23
CA VAL A 199 10.29 -14.48 4.69
C VAL A 199 10.26 -14.75 6.20
N SER A 200 9.82 -13.79 7.01
CA SER A 200 9.82 -13.92 8.47
C SER A 200 8.94 -15.09 8.93
N GLN A 201 7.73 -15.21 8.36
CA GLN A 201 6.80 -16.31 8.66
C GLN A 201 7.34 -17.66 8.18
N THR A 202 7.91 -17.74 6.98
CA THR A 202 8.42 -19.00 6.40
C THR A 202 9.60 -19.57 7.18
N PHE A 203 10.50 -18.71 7.68
CA PHE A 203 11.69 -19.13 8.41
C PHE A 203 11.56 -19.02 9.93
N GLY A 204 10.39 -18.61 10.45
CA GLY A 204 10.12 -18.48 11.89
C GLY A 204 11.06 -17.52 12.62
N CYS A 205 11.53 -16.48 11.92
CA CYS A 205 12.65 -15.66 12.36
C CYS A 205 12.39 -14.18 12.04
N LYS A 206 12.60 -13.30 13.02
CA LYS A 206 12.37 -11.86 12.90
C LYS A 206 13.48 -11.17 12.12
N ILE A 207 13.15 -10.07 11.44
CA ILE A 207 14.07 -9.32 10.59
C ILE A 207 14.65 -8.13 11.36
N TYR A 208 15.97 -8.04 11.44
CA TYR A 208 16.66 -6.91 12.04
C TYR A 208 16.59 -5.67 11.15
N VAL A 209 16.24 -4.53 11.73
CA VAL A 209 16.23 -3.21 11.07
C VAL A 209 17.01 -2.22 11.92
N ASP A 210 18.03 -1.61 11.35
CA ASP A 210 18.87 -0.62 12.04
C ASP A 210 18.13 0.72 12.16
N LYS A 211 17.46 0.94 13.30
CA LYS A 211 16.67 2.14 13.61
C LYS A 211 17.48 3.45 13.55
N ALA A 212 18.79 3.40 13.76
CA ALA A 212 19.66 4.59 13.67
C ALA A 212 20.04 4.93 12.22
N LYS A 213 20.12 3.90 11.35
CA LYS A 213 20.58 4.02 9.97
C LYS A 213 19.44 4.16 8.95
N THR A 214 18.29 3.54 9.19
CA THR A 214 17.09 3.62 8.34
C THR A 214 15.82 3.94 9.14
N PRO A 215 15.78 5.05 9.91
CA PRO A 215 14.67 5.39 10.81
C PRO A 215 13.31 5.50 10.10
N GLU A 216 13.28 6.03 8.88
CA GLU A 216 12.06 6.10 8.05
C GLU A 216 11.45 4.71 7.80
N CYS A 217 12.26 3.75 7.36
CA CYS A 217 11.81 2.38 7.09
C CYS A 217 11.46 1.64 8.39
N PHE A 218 12.23 1.84 9.47
CA PHE A 218 11.89 1.29 10.78
C PHE A 218 10.50 1.76 11.23
N GLN A 219 10.21 3.07 11.19
CA GLN A 219 8.93 3.64 11.63
C GLN A 219 7.76 3.17 10.77
N ALA A 220 7.96 3.02 9.45
CA ALA A 220 6.96 2.49 8.55
C ALA A 220 6.64 1.01 8.88
N LEU A 221 7.66 0.17 9.09
CA LEU A 221 7.47 -1.25 9.46
C LEU A 221 6.92 -1.40 10.89
N GLU A 222 7.30 -0.53 11.83
CA GLU A 222 6.78 -0.46 13.21
C GLU A 222 5.29 -0.10 13.25
N LEU A 223 4.82 0.69 12.28
CA LEU A 223 3.41 1.03 12.09
C LEU A 223 2.59 -0.09 11.42
N MET A 224 3.18 -0.83 10.47
CA MET A 224 2.43 -1.74 9.60
C MET A 224 2.55 -3.22 9.97
N VAL A 225 3.73 -3.69 10.38
CA VAL A 225 4.08 -5.11 10.59
C VAL A 225 5.04 -5.31 11.79
N PRO A 226 4.79 -4.70 12.97
CA PRO A 226 5.73 -4.73 14.09
C PRO A 226 6.05 -6.14 14.61
N GLU A 227 5.21 -7.14 14.34
CA GLU A 227 5.45 -8.52 14.74
C GLU A 227 6.69 -9.12 14.08
N ILE A 228 7.11 -8.66 12.89
CA ILE A 228 8.28 -9.20 12.18
C ILE A 228 9.60 -8.55 12.59
N LEU A 229 9.57 -7.42 13.30
CA LEU A 229 10.76 -6.62 13.63
C LEU A 229 11.60 -7.19 14.77
N SER A 230 12.92 -7.22 14.56
CA SER A 230 13.94 -7.56 15.56
C SER A 230 14.82 -6.36 15.89
N GLU A 231 15.09 -6.14 17.18
CA GLU A 231 16.17 -5.26 17.64
C GLU A 231 17.51 -6.01 17.76
N ASP A 232 17.48 -7.35 17.73
CA ASP A 232 18.68 -8.20 17.79
C ASP A 232 19.42 -8.21 16.43
N SER A 233 20.57 -7.54 16.40
CA SER A 233 21.48 -7.45 15.26
C SER A 233 22.23 -8.74 14.94
N SER A 234 22.09 -9.79 15.77
CA SER A 234 22.56 -11.14 15.47
C SER A 234 21.55 -11.97 14.67
N SER A 235 20.34 -11.45 14.41
CA SER A 235 19.34 -12.15 13.58
C SER A 235 19.90 -12.52 12.21
N ARG A 236 19.56 -13.74 11.76
CA ARG A 236 19.90 -14.26 10.44
C ARG A 236 19.32 -13.42 9.31
N PHE A 237 18.16 -12.78 9.50
CA PHE A 237 17.53 -11.95 8.48
C PHE A 237 17.71 -10.47 8.84
N GLN A 238 18.27 -9.69 7.93
CA GLN A 238 18.57 -8.28 8.15
C GLN A 238 18.10 -7.46 6.95
N LEU A 239 17.43 -6.35 7.20
CA LEU A 239 17.20 -5.34 6.19
C LEU A 239 18.54 -4.71 5.78
N PHE A 240 18.69 -4.42 4.50
CA PHE A 240 19.94 -3.94 3.93
C PHE A 240 19.64 -2.85 2.91
N ASP A 241 19.96 -1.60 3.23
CA ASP A 241 19.63 -0.46 2.35
C ASP A 241 20.09 -0.72 0.92
N GLY A 242 19.16 -0.56 -0.02
CA GLY A 242 19.38 -0.72 -1.44
C GLY A 242 20.29 0.38 -1.96
N PHE A 243 19.76 1.58 -2.16
CA PHE A 243 20.46 2.64 -2.88
C PHE A 243 20.52 3.96 -2.09
N PRO A 244 21.59 4.76 -2.26
CA PRO A 244 22.77 4.52 -3.11
C PRO A 244 23.76 3.53 -2.49
N LYS A 245 24.75 3.08 -3.28
CA LYS A 245 25.91 2.25 -2.88
C LYS A 245 25.64 0.77 -2.48
N LEU A 246 24.63 0.12 -3.07
CA LEU A 246 24.35 -1.31 -2.85
C LEU A 246 25.60 -2.19 -2.99
N TYR A 247 26.21 -2.15 -4.17
CA TYR A 247 27.29 -3.06 -4.55
C TYR A 247 28.53 -2.89 -3.65
N GLN A 248 28.91 -1.65 -3.32
CA GLN A 248 29.99 -1.36 -2.37
C GLN A 248 29.75 -1.98 -0.99
N ARG A 249 28.50 -1.94 -0.47
CA ARG A 249 28.15 -2.60 0.80
C ARG A 249 28.15 -4.13 0.66
N ALA A 250 27.68 -4.66 -0.47
CA ALA A 250 27.63 -6.10 -0.74
C ALA A 250 29.03 -6.71 -0.84
N GLU A 251 29.91 -6.10 -1.64
CA GLU A 251 31.32 -6.46 -1.77
C GLU A 251 32.03 -6.42 -0.42
N ALA A 252 31.82 -5.36 0.38
CA ALA A 252 32.43 -5.26 1.72
C ALA A 252 31.97 -6.38 2.68
N LYS A 253 30.68 -6.76 2.66
CA LYS A 253 30.15 -7.88 3.46
C LYS A 253 30.72 -9.23 3.01
N ILE A 254 30.84 -9.46 1.70
CA ILE A 254 31.38 -10.69 1.11
C ILE A 254 32.90 -10.80 1.34
N ALA A 255 33.64 -9.71 1.10
CA ALA A 255 35.09 -9.64 1.32
C ALA A 255 35.45 -9.87 2.80
N LYS A 256 34.68 -9.29 3.73
CA LYS A 256 34.83 -9.59 5.16
C LYS A 256 34.62 -11.07 5.46
N ALA A 257 33.52 -11.67 5.00
CA ALA A 257 33.25 -13.09 5.24
C ALA A 257 34.39 -14.00 4.72
N ARG A 258 34.94 -13.71 3.53
CA ARG A 258 36.11 -14.40 2.98
C ARG A 258 37.36 -14.21 3.84
N SER A 259 37.65 -12.99 4.30
CA SER A 259 38.78 -12.69 5.20
C SER A 259 38.66 -13.43 6.53
N ASP A 260 37.45 -13.47 7.10
CA ASP A 260 37.14 -14.13 8.37
C ASP A 260 37.00 -15.67 8.20
N SER A 261 37.24 -16.20 6.99
CA SER A 261 37.13 -17.63 6.64
C SER A 261 35.74 -18.24 6.91
N GLN A 262 34.69 -17.43 6.77
CA GLN A 262 33.29 -17.81 6.94
C GLN A 262 32.56 -17.97 5.59
N HIS A 263 31.40 -18.63 5.63
CA HIS A 263 30.49 -18.72 4.48
C HIS A 263 30.01 -17.33 4.04
N GLU A 264 29.92 -17.10 2.74
CA GLU A 264 29.41 -15.83 2.19
C GLU A 264 27.96 -15.58 2.67
N PRO A 265 27.61 -14.34 3.04
CA PRO A 265 26.23 -13.98 3.30
C PRO A 265 25.42 -14.00 2.00
N LEU A 266 24.13 -14.31 2.11
CA LEU A 266 23.19 -14.20 0.99
C LEU A 266 22.69 -12.74 0.94
N ILE A 267 22.76 -12.10 -0.22
CA ILE A 267 22.28 -10.73 -0.41
C ILE A 267 21.24 -10.77 -1.54
N ILE A 268 20.01 -10.35 -1.25
CA ILE A 268 18.86 -10.43 -2.16
C ILE A 268 18.33 -9.04 -2.46
N ARG A 269 18.15 -8.75 -3.75
CA ARG A 269 17.40 -7.58 -4.26
C ARG A 269 16.13 -8.05 -4.96
N ALA A 270 14.98 -7.67 -4.42
CA ALA A 270 13.69 -7.79 -5.09
C ALA A 270 13.44 -6.49 -5.88
N SER A 271 13.49 -6.53 -7.22
CA SER A 271 13.31 -5.31 -8.03
C SER A 271 13.10 -5.63 -9.51
N ALA A 272 11.93 -5.32 -10.07
CA ALA A 272 11.68 -5.39 -11.51
C ALA A 272 12.45 -4.31 -12.30
N GLN A 273 12.72 -3.15 -11.69
CA GLN A 273 13.53 -2.09 -12.32
C GLN A 273 14.93 -2.61 -12.73
N TRP A 274 15.58 -3.47 -11.93
CA TRP A 274 16.86 -4.07 -12.33
C TRP A 274 16.76 -4.92 -13.60
N TYR A 275 15.59 -5.47 -13.94
CA TYR A 275 15.42 -6.26 -15.17
C TYR A 275 15.02 -5.41 -16.38
N VAL A 276 14.31 -4.28 -16.17
CA VAL A 276 13.79 -3.42 -17.25
C VAL A 276 14.73 -2.27 -17.60
N CYS A 277 15.34 -1.63 -16.60
CA CYS A 277 16.24 -0.50 -16.83
C CYS A 277 17.61 -0.99 -17.31
N ASP A 278 18.20 -0.27 -18.25
CA ASP A 278 19.63 -0.39 -18.52
C ASP A 278 20.40 0.36 -17.43
N ASP A 279 21.29 -0.35 -16.73
CA ASP A 279 22.16 0.19 -15.68
C ASP A 279 23.56 0.56 -16.25
N GLY A 280 23.76 0.46 -17.58
CA GLY A 280 25.06 0.64 -18.23
C GLY A 280 26.02 -0.54 -18.05
N ILE A 281 25.49 -1.74 -17.80
CA ILE A 281 26.28 -2.96 -17.53
C ILE A 281 26.31 -3.85 -18.77
N SER A 282 27.46 -4.47 -19.05
CA SER A 282 27.78 -5.22 -20.28
C SER A 282 26.69 -6.15 -20.84
N ASP A 283 26.75 -6.39 -22.17
CA ASP A 283 25.88 -7.30 -22.95
C ASP A 283 25.70 -8.73 -22.38
N ILE A 284 26.60 -9.17 -21.50
CA ILE A 284 26.52 -10.47 -20.85
C ILE A 284 25.51 -10.44 -19.70
N GLU A 285 25.33 -9.29 -19.03
CA GLU A 285 24.37 -9.10 -17.94
C GLU A 285 22.97 -8.75 -18.49
N SER A 286 22.86 -7.95 -19.55
CA SER A 286 21.56 -7.70 -20.21
C SER A 286 20.90 -9.00 -20.71
N ARG A 287 21.69 -9.96 -21.21
CA ARG A 287 21.22 -11.32 -21.54
C ARG A 287 20.78 -12.15 -20.34
N LYS A 288 21.26 -11.87 -19.12
CA LYS A 288 20.76 -12.49 -17.87
C LYS A 288 19.45 -11.84 -17.42
N LYS A 289 19.29 -10.51 -17.58
CA LYS A 289 18.05 -9.77 -17.30
C LYS A 289 16.83 -10.29 -18.10
N GLY A 290 17.04 -11.06 -19.18
CA GLY A 290 15.96 -11.75 -19.89
C GLY A 290 15.23 -12.87 -19.12
N ARG A 291 15.66 -13.26 -17.91
CA ARG A 291 15.08 -14.39 -17.14
C ARG A 291 14.48 -13.95 -15.80
N CYS A 292 13.18 -13.68 -15.78
CA CYS A 292 12.43 -13.27 -14.58
C CYS A 292 11.77 -14.44 -13.81
N ASP A 293 11.91 -15.66 -14.32
CA ASP A 293 11.38 -16.91 -13.79
C ASP A 293 12.29 -17.55 -12.72
N GLN A 294 13.52 -17.05 -12.57
CA GLN A 294 14.51 -17.55 -11.63
C GLN A 294 15.39 -16.42 -11.03
N PRO A 295 15.90 -16.58 -9.79
CA PRO A 295 16.91 -15.69 -9.21
C PRO A 295 18.20 -15.64 -10.04
N VAL A 296 18.78 -14.45 -10.19
CA VAL A 296 20.00 -14.19 -10.97
C VAL A 296 21.08 -13.56 -10.09
N ARG A 297 22.26 -14.16 -9.99
CA ARG A 297 23.42 -13.53 -9.31
C ARG A 297 24.21 -12.64 -10.29
N ASP A 298 24.48 -11.41 -9.87
CA ASP A 298 25.36 -10.47 -10.58
C ASP A 298 26.85 -10.68 -10.24
N ILE A 299 27.72 -9.84 -10.83
CA ILE A 299 29.16 -9.84 -10.56
C ILE A 299 29.55 -9.35 -9.15
N PHE A 300 28.71 -8.54 -8.51
CA PHE A 300 28.92 -8.02 -7.15
C PHE A 300 28.47 -9.01 -6.06
N GLY A 301 27.88 -10.13 -6.47
CA GLY A 301 27.45 -11.22 -5.63
C GLY A 301 26.01 -11.12 -5.12
N VAL A 302 25.26 -10.11 -5.55
CA VAL A 302 23.84 -9.88 -5.20
C VAL A 302 22.94 -10.77 -6.06
N TRP A 303 21.93 -11.36 -5.44
CA TRP A 303 20.88 -12.14 -6.10
C TRP A 303 19.65 -11.27 -6.37
N HIS A 304 19.39 -11.02 -7.64
CA HIS A 304 18.20 -10.30 -8.10
C HIS A 304 17.04 -11.28 -8.31
N ILE A 305 15.84 -10.87 -7.90
CA ILE A 305 14.55 -11.50 -8.22
C ILE A 305 13.61 -10.43 -8.77
N CYS A 306 12.93 -10.74 -9.87
CA CYS A 306 11.96 -9.83 -10.48
C CYS A 306 10.69 -9.78 -9.61
N TYR A 307 10.55 -8.71 -8.82
CA TYR A 307 9.36 -8.38 -8.04
C TYR A 307 8.86 -7.01 -8.47
N SER A 308 7.57 -6.88 -8.75
CA SER A 308 6.95 -5.63 -9.22
C SER A 308 5.70 -5.29 -8.44
N ILE A 309 5.64 -4.03 -8.02
CA ILE A 309 4.48 -3.30 -7.49
C ILE A 309 3.84 -2.36 -8.54
N HIS A 310 4.32 -2.43 -9.79
CA HIS A 310 3.68 -1.80 -10.95
C HIS A 310 3.25 -2.86 -11.96
N SER A 311 2.31 -2.48 -12.82
CA SER A 311 1.75 -3.33 -13.88
C SER A 311 2.80 -3.71 -14.95
N SER A 312 2.81 -4.97 -15.42
CA SER A 312 3.50 -5.33 -16.67
C SER A 312 2.74 -4.78 -17.89
N LYS A 313 3.38 -4.74 -19.08
CA LYS A 313 2.67 -4.36 -20.31
C LYS A 313 1.45 -5.24 -20.58
N GLU A 314 1.52 -6.54 -20.33
CA GLU A 314 0.37 -7.45 -20.52
C GLU A 314 -0.76 -7.17 -19.52
N GLU A 315 -0.43 -6.83 -18.27
CA GLU A 315 -1.43 -6.42 -17.26
C GLU A 315 -2.15 -5.13 -17.71
N LEU A 316 -1.40 -4.13 -18.23
CA LEU A 316 -1.96 -2.89 -18.79
C LEU A 316 -2.81 -3.09 -20.06
N GLU A 317 -2.32 -3.86 -21.05
CA GLU A 317 -3.06 -4.16 -22.28
C GLU A 317 -4.39 -4.86 -21.99
N TRP A 318 -4.41 -5.77 -21.00
CA TRP A 318 -5.62 -6.51 -20.62
C TRP A 318 -6.59 -5.63 -19.84
N ALA A 319 -6.09 -4.81 -18.91
CA ALA A 319 -6.91 -3.83 -18.18
C ALA A 319 -7.61 -2.86 -19.13
N LEU A 320 -6.89 -2.28 -20.10
CA LEU A 320 -7.47 -1.37 -21.09
C LEU A 320 -8.52 -2.04 -21.99
N GLN A 321 -8.36 -3.32 -22.32
CA GLN A 321 -9.39 -4.09 -23.05
C GLN A 321 -10.67 -4.32 -22.24
N LEU A 322 -10.58 -4.39 -20.90
CA LEU A 322 -11.74 -4.59 -20.03
C LEU A 322 -12.42 -3.27 -19.64
N LEU A 323 -11.66 -2.17 -19.51
CA LEU A 323 -12.19 -0.85 -19.15
C LEU A 323 -12.66 -0.03 -20.37
N ALA A 324 -12.16 -0.35 -21.56
CA ALA A 324 -12.49 0.29 -22.85
C ALA A 324 -12.62 1.84 -22.82
N PRO A 325 -11.64 2.56 -22.22
CA PRO A 325 -11.77 4.00 -22.00
C PRO A 325 -11.71 4.80 -23.30
N ARG A 326 -12.35 5.98 -23.32
CA ARG A 326 -12.33 6.88 -24.48
C ARG A 326 -10.95 7.54 -24.66
N TRP A 327 -10.24 7.82 -23.56
CA TRP A 327 -8.89 8.40 -23.57
C TRP A 327 -7.95 7.74 -22.54
N VAL A 328 -6.65 7.70 -22.83
CA VAL A 328 -5.61 7.22 -21.91
C VAL A 328 -4.45 8.22 -21.88
N ILE A 329 -4.12 8.69 -20.68
CA ILE A 329 -3.01 9.61 -20.40
C ILE A 329 -2.04 8.88 -19.48
N SER A 330 -0.74 8.95 -19.75
CA SER A 330 0.27 8.38 -18.85
C SER A 330 0.53 9.31 -17.67
N THR A 331 0.56 8.77 -16.44
CA THR A 331 1.11 9.47 -15.27
C THR A 331 2.63 9.42 -15.24
N THR A 332 3.24 8.41 -15.87
CA THR A 332 4.68 8.13 -15.85
C THR A 332 5.43 8.90 -16.93
N PRO A 333 6.40 9.79 -16.60
CA PRO A 333 7.13 10.59 -17.60
C PRO A 333 7.98 9.79 -18.60
N SER A 334 8.43 8.58 -18.23
CA SER A 334 9.31 7.74 -19.06
C SER A 334 8.57 6.99 -20.18
N CYS A 335 7.27 6.75 -20.06
CA CYS A 335 6.49 5.96 -21.01
C CYS A 335 5.25 6.75 -21.45
N LYS A 336 5.12 7.00 -22.75
CA LYS A 336 3.89 7.59 -23.32
C LYS A 336 2.79 6.54 -23.39
N ALA A 337 1.53 6.92 -23.17
CA ALA A 337 0.40 5.99 -23.30
C ALA A 337 0.30 5.37 -24.71
N LEU A 338 0.75 6.12 -25.74
CA LEU A 338 0.90 5.70 -27.13
C LEU A 338 1.84 4.49 -27.36
N GLU A 339 2.57 4.03 -26.35
CA GLU A 339 3.43 2.82 -26.43
C GLU A 339 2.63 1.52 -26.24
N LEU A 340 1.46 1.63 -25.61
CA LEU A 340 0.48 0.56 -25.49
C LEU A 340 -0.25 0.40 -26.82
N ASP A 341 -0.29 -0.83 -27.31
CA ASP A 341 -0.89 -1.20 -28.58
C ASP A 341 -2.42 -1.03 -28.55
N TYR A 342 -3.05 -1.09 -27.38
CA TYR A 342 -4.43 -0.63 -27.19
C TYR A 342 -4.61 0.84 -27.63
N VAL A 343 -3.76 1.74 -27.14
CA VAL A 343 -3.85 3.18 -27.42
C VAL A 343 -3.52 3.46 -28.88
N LYS A 344 -2.55 2.73 -29.48
CA LYS A 344 -2.28 2.78 -30.92
C LYS A 344 -3.49 2.37 -31.76
N ARG A 345 -4.23 1.32 -31.37
CA ARG A 345 -5.46 0.88 -32.06
C ARG A 345 -6.54 1.97 -31.95
N LEU A 346 -6.78 2.48 -30.74
CA LEU A 346 -7.78 3.51 -30.46
C LEU A 346 -7.53 4.79 -31.27
N PHE A 347 -6.29 5.29 -31.29
CA PHE A 347 -5.89 6.48 -32.05
C PHE A 347 -6.05 6.30 -33.57
N ASN A 348 -5.69 5.12 -34.10
CA ASN A 348 -5.88 4.83 -35.52
C ASN A 348 -7.36 4.72 -35.94
N GLN A 349 -8.26 4.42 -35.01
CA GLN A 349 -9.72 4.39 -35.24
C GLN A 349 -10.35 5.79 -35.14
N HIS A 350 -9.88 6.63 -34.22
CA HIS A 350 -10.49 7.94 -33.92
C HIS A 350 -9.74 9.10 -34.59
N ARG A 351 -9.85 9.22 -35.91
CA ARG A 351 -9.23 10.32 -36.70
C ARG A 351 -9.98 11.66 -36.70
N ASN A 352 -11.15 11.76 -36.08
CA ASN A 352 -11.85 13.04 -35.91
C ASN A 352 -11.31 13.78 -34.68
N PHE A 353 -10.70 14.94 -34.90
CA PHE A 353 -10.09 15.77 -33.84
C PHE A 353 -11.08 16.77 -33.20
N ASP A 354 -12.33 16.83 -33.68
CA ASP A 354 -13.37 17.76 -33.21
C ASP A 354 -13.99 17.40 -31.83
N ASP A 355 -13.41 16.47 -31.08
CA ASP A 355 -13.87 16.13 -29.73
C ASP A 355 -13.59 17.30 -28.77
N PRO A 356 -14.60 17.84 -28.05
CA PRO A 356 -14.39 18.89 -27.04
C PRO A 356 -13.36 18.53 -25.96
N PHE A 357 -13.11 17.24 -25.75
CA PHE A 357 -12.06 16.77 -24.86
C PHE A 357 -10.65 17.17 -25.33
N TRP A 358 -10.36 17.24 -26.64
CA TRP A 358 -9.07 17.76 -27.14
C TRP A 358 -8.86 19.24 -26.76
N GLN A 359 -9.93 20.04 -26.78
CA GLN A 359 -9.89 21.44 -26.35
C GLN A 359 -9.67 21.54 -24.83
N LEU A 360 -10.25 20.63 -24.04
CA LEU A 360 -10.02 20.53 -22.58
C LEU A 360 -8.60 20.07 -22.24
N LEU A 361 -8.01 19.18 -23.05
CA LEU A 361 -6.62 18.71 -22.94
C LEU A 361 -5.61 19.81 -23.29
N GLY A 362 -5.99 20.79 -24.12
CA GLY A 362 -5.15 21.93 -24.49
C GLY A 362 -4.06 21.63 -25.52
N PHE A 363 -4.11 20.48 -26.19
CA PHE A 363 -3.18 20.12 -27.27
C PHE A 363 -3.54 20.85 -28.58
N SER A 364 -3.23 22.15 -28.65
CA SER A 364 -3.14 22.83 -29.94
C SER A 364 -1.91 22.32 -30.68
N MET A 365 -2.10 21.58 -31.77
CA MET A 365 -1.02 21.16 -32.67
C MET A 365 -0.54 22.35 -33.50
N ASN A 366 0.26 23.23 -32.87
CA ASN A 366 0.93 24.39 -33.48
C ASN A 366 2.14 24.87 -32.63
N GLU A 367 2.91 23.92 -32.09
CA GLU A 367 4.27 24.16 -31.57
C GLU A 367 5.21 23.06 -32.10
N GLU A 368 5.36 23.00 -33.43
CA GLU A 368 6.59 22.45 -34.02
C GLU A 368 7.70 23.51 -33.89
N SER A 369 8.92 23.07 -33.57
CA SER A 369 10.00 23.96 -33.14
C SER A 369 10.58 24.80 -34.28
N GLU A 370 10.38 26.11 -34.24
CA GLU A 370 11.38 27.03 -34.78
C GLU A 370 12.61 27.04 -33.86
N VAL A 371 13.81 27.22 -34.45
CA VAL A 371 15.08 27.05 -33.75
C VAL A 371 15.68 28.42 -33.44
N ASP A 372 15.91 28.68 -32.15
CA ASP A 372 16.58 29.91 -31.70
C ASP A 372 17.96 30.08 -32.35
N ALA A 373 18.19 31.29 -32.89
CA ALA A 373 19.49 31.78 -33.30
C ALA A 373 19.65 33.24 -32.87
N GLU A 374 20.76 33.56 -32.22
CA GLU A 374 21.12 34.92 -31.80
C GLU A 374 21.41 35.78 -33.07
N THR A 375 21.24 37.11 -33.13
CA THR A 375 21.37 38.18 -32.10
C THR A 375 20.52 39.43 -32.48
N PRO A 376 20.31 40.40 -31.55
CA PRO A 376 19.58 41.69 -31.79
C PRO A 376 20.55 42.82 -32.24
N PRO A 377 20.16 44.12 -32.35
CA PRO A 377 18.85 44.79 -32.15
C PRO A 377 18.38 45.71 -33.31
N ASP A 378 17.15 46.29 -33.25
CA ASP A 378 16.96 47.76 -33.11
C ASP A 378 15.49 48.28 -33.08
N VAL A 379 15.33 49.50 -32.50
CA VAL A 379 14.31 50.57 -32.70
C VAL A 379 12.77 50.33 -32.63
N VAL A 380 12.21 50.85 -31.53
CA VAL A 380 10.96 51.64 -31.30
C VAL A 380 9.98 51.97 -32.46
N GLU A 381 8.67 51.66 -32.29
CA GLU A 381 7.46 52.55 -32.33
C GLU A 381 6.17 51.68 -32.17
N ILE A 382 5.23 51.89 -31.22
CA ILE A 382 4.21 52.96 -30.99
C ILE A 382 2.92 52.82 -31.84
N SER A 383 1.84 52.35 -31.17
CA SER A 383 0.41 52.49 -31.56
C SER A 383 -0.05 51.69 -32.81
N SER A 384 -1.35 51.54 -33.14
CA SER A 384 -2.60 51.98 -32.52
C SER A 384 -3.74 50.95 -32.76
N SER A 385 -4.80 50.99 -31.97
CA SER A 385 -6.04 50.23 -32.19
C SER A 385 -7.12 51.07 -32.88
N PRO A 386 -8.09 50.42 -33.55
CA PRO A 386 -9.45 50.97 -33.60
C PRO A 386 -10.54 49.98 -33.14
N MET A 387 -11.67 50.53 -32.67
CA MET A 387 -12.85 49.81 -32.16
C MET A 387 -13.90 49.57 -33.26
N ALA A 388 -14.67 48.46 -33.17
CA ALA A 388 -16.11 48.36 -33.47
C ALA A 388 -16.56 46.88 -33.52
N LYS A 389 -17.81 46.49 -33.22
CA LYS A 389 -18.92 47.13 -32.49
C LYS A 389 -19.86 46.03 -31.95
N SER A 390 -20.69 46.37 -30.97
CA SER A 390 -21.72 45.48 -30.40
C SER A 390 -22.87 45.15 -31.36
N ASN A 391 -23.53 44.02 -31.14
CA ASN A 391 -25.00 43.95 -31.20
C ASN A 391 -25.53 42.85 -30.27
N THR A 392 -26.62 43.15 -29.56
CA THR A 392 -27.36 42.26 -28.65
C THR A 392 -28.75 41.99 -29.21
N GLN A 393 -29.30 40.79 -29.00
CA GLN A 393 -30.76 40.60 -29.12
C GLN A 393 -31.25 39.44 -28.25
N ASP A 394 -32.22 39.72 -27.38
CA ASP A 394 -32.90 38.75 -26.53
C ASP A 394 -33.95 37.93 -27.29
N CYS A 395 -34.31 36.75 -26.75
CA CYS A 395 -35.67 36.22 -26.85
C CYS A 395 -35.97 35.21 -25.71
N ILE A 396 -37.25 35.03 -25.38
CA ILE A 396 -37.70 34.47 -24.09
C ILE A 396 -38.41 33.11 -24.26
N GLY A 397 -38.06 32.17 -23.37
CA GLY A 397 -39.03 31.27 -22.73
C GLY A 397 -39.34 29.92 -23.38
N HIS A 398 -39.18 28.83 -22.62
CA HIS A 398 -40.30 28.21 -21.89
C HIS A 398 -39.80 27.10 -20.95
N SER A 399 -40.49 26.87 -19.83
CA SER A 399 -40.21 25.73 -18.95
C SER A 399 -41.04 24.51 -19.32
N LYS A 400 -40.56 23.32 -18.95
CA LYS A 400 -41.42 22.17 -18.62
C LYS A 400 -40.70 21.23 -17.65
N SER A 401 -41.34 20.95 -16.53
CA SER A 401 -40.93 19.90 -15.60
C SER A 401 -41.46 18.55 -16.07
N MET A 402 -40.70 17.49 -15.87
CA MET A 402 -41.23 16.12 -15.79
C MET A 402 -40.59 15.39 -14.63
N THR A 403 -41.40 15.10 -13.62
CA THR A 403 -41.11 14.09 -12.60
C THR A 403 -41.38 12.70 -13.16
N SER A 404 -40.49 11.74 -12.90
CA SER A 404 -40.78 10.32 -13.06
C SER A 404 -40.22 9.53 -11.88
N SER A 405 -41.04 8.63 -11.32
CA SER A 405 -40.72 7.83 -10.15
C SER A 405 -40.07 6.50 -10.54
N PHE A 406 -38.99 6.13 -9.86
CA PHE A 406 -38.38 4.81 -10.01
C PHE A 406 -39.00 3.81 -9.03
N SER A 407 -39.80 2.90 -9.57
CA SER A 407 -40.45 1.81 -8.82
C SER A 407 -39.44 0.73 -8.40
N ILE A 408 -39.52 0.27 -7.15
CA ILE A 408 -38.71 -0.84 -6.65
C ILE A 408 -39.34 -2.17 -7.09
N CYS A 409 -38.69 -2.89 -8.00
CA CYS A 409 -39.04 -4.27 -8.33
C CYS A 409 -38.19 -5.26 -7.52
N ARG A 410 -38.85 -6.01 -6.63
CA ARG A 410 -38.35 -7.29 -6.07
C ARG A 410 -38.66 -8.44 -7.04
N LEU A 411 -38.34 -9.67 -6.60
CA LEU A 411 -38.50 -10.99 -7.26
C LEU A 411 -37.36 -11.37 -8.22
N SER A 412 -36.95 -12.65 -8.31
CA SER A 412 -37.20 -13.79 -7.40
C SER A 412 -36.22 -14.95 -7.66
N HIS A 413 -36.21 -15.92 -6.74
CA HIS A 413 -35.56 -17.24 -6.83
C HIS A 413 -35.43 -17.84 -8.25
N LEU A 414 -34.22 -18.29 -8.58
CA LEU A 414 -33.97 -19.41 -9.47
C LEU A 414 -32.88 -20.31 -8.86
N SER A 415 -33.07 -21.62 -8.92
CA SER A 415 -32.09 -22.61 -8.42
C SER A 415 -32.09 -23.86 -9.29
N PRO A 416 -30.98 -24.13 -9.98
CA PRO A 416 -30.67 -25.48 -10.48
C PRO A 416 -29.17 -25.84 -10.34
N PRO A 417 -28.75 -27.08 -10.64
CA PRO A 417 -29.36 -28.34 -10.22
C PRO A 417 -28.33 -29.27 -9.53
N SER A 418 -28.80 -30.33 -8.89
CA SER A 418 -27.93 -31.31 -8.22
C SER A 418 -27.21 -32.25 -9.20
N LYS A 419 -25.87 -32.32 -9.11
CA LYS A 419 -25.08 -33.50 -9.54
C LYS A 419 -23.97 -33.79 -8.52
N THR A 420 -23.71 -35.08 -8.31
CA THR A 420 -22.74 -35.59 -7.32
C THR A 420 -21.30 -35.49 -7.82
N ALA A 421 -20.39 -35.06 -6.95
CA ALA A 421 -18.95 -35.04 -7.22
C ALA A 421 -18.29 -36.38 -6.86
N GLN A 422 -17.35 -36.84 -7.68
CA GLN A 422 -16.54 -38.03 -7.38
C GLN A 422 -15.54 -37.77 -6.25
N VAL A 423 -15.29 -38.82 -5.44
CA VAL A 423 -14.28 -38.79 -4.38
C VAL A 423 -12.94 -39.31 -4.93
N THR A 424 -11.86 -38.58 -4.69
CA THR A 424 -10.49 -39.00 -4.99
C THR A 424 -9.71 -39.28 -3.70
N LEU A 425 -8.58 -40.00 -3.81
CA LEU A 425 -7.87 -40.65 -2.70
C LEU A 425 -7.24 -39.71 -1.65
N PHE A 426 -7.33 -38.38 -1.83
CA PHE A 426 -6.66 -37.39 -0.97
C PHE A 426 -7.60 -36.48 -0.16
N GLY A 427 -8.92 -36.71 -0.22
CA GLY A 427 -9.90 -36.00 0.61
C GLY A 427 -10.19 -34.56 0.17
N ARG A 428 -10.97 -33.82 0.98
CA ARG A 428 -11.38 -32.45 0.69
C ARG A 428 -10.32 -31.44 1.14
N ALA A 429 -9.87 -30.59 0.23
CA ALA A 429 -9.11 -29.38 0.56
C ALA A 429 -9.95 -28.44 1.44
N ARG A 430 -9.34 -27.87 2.48
CA ARG A 430 -9.99 -26.87 3.34
C ARG A 430 -9.73 -25.47 2.79
N LEU A 431 -10.61 -25.01 1.91
CA LEU A 431 -10.80 -23.57 1.68
C LEU A 431 -11.75 -23.04 2.76
N GLY A 432 -11.45 -21.88 3.35
CA GLY A 432 -12.29 -21.31 4.40
C GLY A 432 -11.70 -20.10 5.10
N LEU A 433 -11.93 -18.92 4.54
CA LEU A 433 -11.95 -17.65 5.27
C LEU A 433 -12.89 -16.69 4.51
N ASN A 434 -14.16 -16.65 4.95
CA ASN A 434 -15.09 -15.57 4.63
C ASN A 434 -15.21 -14.67 5.86
N GLY A 435 -15.34 -13.36 5.65
CA GLY A 435 -15.31 -12.38 6.74
C GLY A 435 -16.52 -12.45 7.69
N SER A 436 -16.31 -12.02 8.93
CA SER A 436 -17.37 -11.85 9.93
C SER A 436 -17.62 -10.37 10.20
N CYS A 437 -18.71 -9.83 9.64
CA CYS A 437 -19.26 -8.54 10.06
C CYS A 437 -19.98 -8.75 11.40
N PHE A 438 -19.54 -8.05 12.45
CA PHE A 438 -20.29 -8.03 13.71
C PHE A 438 -21.58 -7.24 13.55
N LYS A 439 -22.72 -7.89 13.81
CA LYS A 439 -23.98 -7.24 14.12
C LYS A 439 -24.36 -7.61 15.55
N HIS A 440 -24.78 -6.60 16.32
CA HIS A 440 -25.43 -6.85 17.61
C HIS A 440 -26.83 -7.42 17.38
N GLU A 441 -27.19 -8.44 18.15
CA GLU A 441 -28.59 -8.85 18.33
C GLU A 441 -29.16 -8.04 19.50
N GLU A 442 -30.21 -7.26 19.23
CA GLU A 442 -31.03 -6.64 20.27
C GLU A 442 -31.94 -7.71 20.90
N LYS A 443 -32.23 -7.56 22.21
CA LYS A 443 -33.17 -8.43 22.93
C LYS A 443 -34.38 -7.63 23.36
N GLU A 444 -35.56 -8.08 22.92
CA GLU A 444 -36.83 -7.60 23.46
C GLU A 444 -36.99 -7.98 24.95
N PRO A 445 -37.43 -7.06 25.82
CA PRO A 445 -37.90 -7.39 27.16
C PRO A 445 -39.40 -7.74 27.15
N ILE A 446 -39.80 -8.70 27.99
CA ILE A 446 -41.18 -9.17 28.12
C ILE A 446 -41.94 -8.32 29.15
N LEU A 447 -43.18 -7.93 28.84
CA LEU A 447 -44.11 -7.26 29.75
C LEU A 447 -44.74 -8.24 30.77
N PRO A 448 -45.01 -7.76 31.98
CA PRO A 448 -46.24 -8.06 32.71
C PRO A 448 -47.10 -6.79 32.94
N ASP A 449 -48.31 -6.99 33.46
CA ASP A 449 -49.47 -6.11 33.19
C ASP A 449 -49.96 -5.26 34.40
N GLU A 450 -50.95 -4.39 34.13
CA GLU A 450 -51.63 -3.40 34.99
C GLU A 450 -51.81 -3.71 36.52
N ASN A 451 -51.70 -2.68 37.39
CA ASN A 451 -52.90 -1.94 37.89
C ASN A 451 -52.67 -0.76 38.88
N ALA A 452 -53.73 0.05 39.07
CA ALA A 452 -54.09 0.90 40.23
C ALA A 452 -53.43 2.29 40.53
N VAL A 453 -54.01 3.32 39.89
CA VAL A 453 -54.41 4.69 40.37
C VAL A 453 -54.03 5.22 41.79
N ILE A 454 -53.56 6.49 41.93
CA ILE A 454 -54.11 7.62 42.78
C ILE A 454 -53.11 8.80 43.09
N ARG A 455 -53.55 10.05 42.79
CA ARG A 455 -53.27 11.42 43.35
C ARG A 455 -51.87 11.93 43.82
N CYS A 456 -51.42 13.00 43.14
CA CYS A 456 -51.12 14.39 43.58
C CYS A 456 -50.31 14.79 44.87
N SER A 457 -49.56 15.91 44.70
CA SER A 457 -49.25 17.04 45.63
C SER A 457 -47.96 17.10 46.49
N ASP A 458 -47.05 17.99 46.04
CA ASP A 458 -46.37 19.10 46.76
C ASP A 458 -45.46 18.89 47.99
N LYS A 459 -44.15 19.21 47.81
CA LYS A 459 -43.35 20.33 48.41
C LYS A 459 -41.84 20.13 48.07
N LEU A 460 -41.05 21.12 47.63
CA LEU A 460 -40.52 22.35 48.30
C LEU A 460 -39.63 22.01 49.51
N GLU A 461 -38.43 22.58 49.74
CA GLU A 461 -37.68 23.74 49.19
C GLU A 461 -36.25 23.31 48.70
N ALA A 462 -35.31 24.08 48.08
CA ALA A 462 -34.84 25.49 48.16
C ALA A 462 -34.00 25.83 49.43
N ILE A 463 -32.93 26.65 49.43
CA ILE A 463 -32.19 27.42 48.39
C ILE A 463 -30.71 27.69 48.85
N SER A 464 -29.87 28.31 48.00
CA SER A 464 -28.45 28.69 48.19
C SER A 464 -28.23 30.00 49.02
N PHE A 465 -27.04 30.60 49.25
CA PHE A 465 -25.68 30.54 48.63
C PHE A 465 -24.58 31.14 49.58
N GLU A 466 -23.30 31.13 49.15
CA GLU A 466 -22.17 32.01 49.57
C GLU A 466 -21.68 31.99 51.05
N GLN A 467 -20.63 32.73 51.48
CA GLN A 467 -19.21 32.89 51.04
C GLN A 467 -18.49 33.85 52.03
N GLU A 468 -17.23 33.61 52.44
CA GLU A 468 -16.36 34.65 53.05
C GLU A 468 -14.85 34.32 53.03
N GLU A 469 -13.97 35.30 53.26
CA GLU A 469 -12.52 35.28 52.93
C GLU A 469 -11.64 36.18 53.86
N VAL A 470 -10.37 36.43 53.46
CA VAL A 470 -9.43 37.52 53.83
C VAL A 470 -8.59 37.42 55.14
N VAL A 471 -7.24 37.44 55.01
CA VAL A 471 -6.27 38.46 55.53
C VAL A 471 -4.79 37.96 55.62
N VAL A 472 -3.93 38.66 54.85
CA VAL A 472 -2.47 39.06 54.92
C VAL A 472 -1.67 38.81 56.24
N ASP A 473 -0.31 38.75 56.35
CA ASP A 473 0.82 39.43 55.65
C ASP A 473 2.24 38.76 55.82
N ALA A 474 3.25 39.26 55.06
CA ALA A 474 4.75 39.25 55.09
C ALA A 474 5.62 38.37 56.06
N GLY A 475 6.90 38.06 55.79
CA GLY A 475 7.76 38.25 54.58
C GLY A 475 9.31 38.32 54.81
N LYS A 476 10.11 38.10 53.73
CA LYS A 476 11.56 38.45 53.48
C LYS A 476 12.77 37.61 53.99
N THR A 477 13.86 37.68 53.18
CA THR A 477 15.32 37.40 53.41
C THR A 477 15.76 35.92 53.23
N LEU A 478 16.61 35.46 52.28
CA LEU A 478 17.97 35.83 51.74
C LEU A 478 19.14 35.42 52.68
N ALA A 479 20.28 34.84 52.25
CA ALA A 479 20.72 34.23 50.97
C ALA A 479 22.09 33.49 51.10
N VAL A 480 22.60 32.87 50.01
CA VAL A 480 24.05 32.52 49.74
C VAL A 480 24.63 31.35 50.60
N SER A 481 25.59 30.48 50.22
CA SER A 481 26.53 30.27 49.07
C SER A 481 26.85 28.76 48.83
N GLU A 482 27.40 28.41 47.65
CA GLU A 482 28.57 27.50 47.34
C GLU A 482 28.92 26.25 48.20
N SER A 483 29.61 25.19 47.73
CA SER A 483 29.94 24.62 46.39
C SER A 483 30.68 23.25 46.59
N SER A 484 31.21 22.63 45.51
CA SER A 484 32.23 21.54 45.43
C SER A 484 31.80 20.13 44.96
N ASP A 485 32.78 19.38 44.44
CA ASP A 485 32.69 18.21 43.54
C ASP A 485 33.15 16.86 44.18
N ILE A 486 33.22 15.82 43.34
CA ILE A 486 34.05 14.59 43.47
C ILE A 486 33.43 13.35 44.17
N ARG A 487 32.66 12.59 43.37
CA ARG A 487 32.96 11.19 42.94
C ARG A 487 33.75 10.26 43.92
N SER A 488 33.13 9.20 44.47
CA SER A 488 33.56 7.77 44.33
C SER A 488 32.83 6.71 45.19
N LYS A 489 32.49 5.57 44.53
CA LYS A 489 32.46 4.14 44.96
C LYS A 489 32.02 3.67 46.38
N GLU A 490 30.93 2.89 46.37
CA GLU A 490 30.79 1.48 46.87
C GLU A 490 31.02 1.06 48.35
N SER A 491 29.99 0.39 48.89
CA SER A 491 30.03 -0.73 49.88
C SER A 491 30.28 -0.37 51.38
N LEU A 492 29.97 -1.19 52.40
CA LEU A 492 29.35 -2.53 52.48
C LEU A 492 28.69 -2.79 53.87
N MET A 493 27.90 -3.88 53.98
CA MET A 493 27.37 -4.56 55.19
C MET A 493 26.12 -3.90 55.86
N HIS A 494 25.00 -4.58 56.18
CA HIS A 494 24.63 -5.95 56.63
C HIS A 494 24.90 -6.32 58.10
N THR A 495 23.78 -6.53 58.83
CA THR A 495 23.49 -7.78 59.58
C THR A 495 22.13 -8.31 59.08
N LYS A 496 21.81 -9.61 58.82
CA LYS A 496 22.26 -10.97 59.24
C LYS A 496 21.85 -11.38 60.66
N THR A 497 21.34 -12.60 60.94
CA THR A 497 20.81 -13.71 60.09
C THR A 497 19.92 -14.61 60.96
N GLU A 498 19.24 -15.61 60.39
CA GLU A 498 19.44 -17.08 60.65
C GLU A 498 18.40 -17.86 59.80
N ASN A 499 18.68 -18.88 58.96
CA ASN A 499 19.55 -20.09 58.96
C ASN A 499 18.64 -21.36 59.04
N CYS A 500 18.93 -22.53 58.45
CA CYS A 500 20.15 -23.04 57.78
C CYS A 500 19.87 -24.31 56.90
N ILE A 501 20.89 -24.79 56.16
CA ILE A 501 21.16 -26.22 55.78
C ILE A 501 20.29 -26.86 54.65
N PHE A 502 20.80 -27.63 53.65
CA PHE A 502 22.15 -27.90 53.09
C PHE A 502 22.09 -28.46 51.63
N GLU A 503 23.27 -28.68 51.05
CA GLU A 503 23.74 -29.25 49.76
C GLU A 503 22.97 -30.29 48.88
N SER A 504 23.04 -30.05 47.56
CA SER A 504 23.47 -30.99 46.48
C SER A 504 22.53 -32.01 45.78
N ALA A 505 23.10 -32.58 44.70
CA ALA A 505 22.75 -33.80 43.95
C ALA A 505 21.83 -33.74 42.70
N VAL A 506 22.30 -34.46 41.68
CA VAL A 506 21.78 -34.68 40.32
C VAL A 506 20.41 -35.37 40.28
N GLY A 507 19.51 -34.98 39.36
CA GLY A 507 18.31 -35.76 39.04
C GLY A 507 17.48 -35.25 37.85
N LEU A 508 17.00 -36.17 37.00
CA LEU A 508 16.02 -35.89 35.94
C LEU A 508 14.57 -36.05 36.46
N SER A 509 13.63 -35.24 35.98
CA SER A 509 12.31 -35.75 35.51
C SER A 509 11.43 -34.65 34.90
N ASN A 510 10.44 -35.07 34.09
CA ASN A 510 9.41 -34.20 33.50
C ASN A 510 8.12 -34.26 34.34
N SER A 511 7.33 -33.19 34.38
CA SER A 511 5.87 -33.33 34.45
C SER A 511 5.12 -32.19 33.75
N TYR A 512 4.22 -32.57 32.83
CA TYR A 512 3.19 -31.69 32.27
C TYR A 512 1.83 -32.00 32.93
N ASN A 513 0.94 -31.02 32.96
CA ASN A 513 -0.35 -31.07 33.67
C ASN A 513 -1.19 -32.33 33.31
N PRO A 514 -1.62 -33.14 34.29
CA PRO A 514 -2.29 -34.42 34.05
C PRO A 514 -3.71 -34.29 33.48
N SER A 515 -4.39 -33.15 33.63
CA SER A 515 -5.79 -32.97 33.19
C SER A 515 -5.95 -33.09 31.67
N LEU A 516 -4.98 -32.57 30.90
CA LEU A 516 -4.99 -32.62 29.43
C LEU A 516 -4.90 -34.06 28.88
N ARG A 517 -4.17 -34.95 29.57
CA ARG A 517 -4.05 -36.37 29.18
C ARG A 517 -5.35 -37.17 29.35
N LYS A 518 -6.28 -36.70 30.19
CA LYS A 518 -7.59 -37.34 30.39
C LYS A 518 -8.54 -37.02 29.23
N LEU A 519 -8.51 -35.78 28.74
CA LEU A 519 -9.34 -35.31 27.61
C LEU A 519 -8.98 -36.02 26.30
N TYR A 520 -7.69 -36.25 26.02
CA TYR A 520 -7.22 -36.92 24.81
C TYR A 520 -7.48 -38.44 24.74
N ARG A 521 -8.04 -39.06 25.81
CA ARG A 521 -8.28 -40.51 25.88
C ARG A 521 -9.75 -40.92 25.83
N SER A 522 -10.70 -39.99 25.86
CA SER A 522 -12.13 -40.31 25.72
C SER A 522 -12.56 -40.45 24.26
N MET A 523 -11.94 -39.70 23.34
CA MET A 523 -12.21 -39.82 21.91
C MET A 523 -11.43 -40.99 21.30
N HIS A 524 -12.14 -41.93 20.69
CA HIS A 524 -11.59 -43.14 20.06
C HIS A 524 -10.94 -42.85 18.69
N VAL A 525 -9.99 -41.90 18.66
CA VAL A 525 -9.18 -41.58 17.48
C VAL A 525 -7.90 -42.42 17.51
N PRO A 526 -7.58 -43.20 16.46
CA PRO A 526 -6.31 -43.92 16.38
C PRO A 526 -5.13 -42.95 16.44
N VAL A 527 -4.26 -43.11 17.45
CA VAL A 527 -3.01 -42.33 17.54
C VAL A 527 -2.15 -42.67 16.31
N PRO A 528 -1.73 -41.67 15.51
CA PRO A 528 -0.85 -41.91 14.38
C PRO A 528 0.43 -42.61 14.83
N ARG A 529 0.76 -43.75 14.21
CA ARG A 529 2.07 -44.38 14.43
C ARG A 529 3.16 -43.47 13.87
N PRO A 530 4.35 -43.40 14.51
CA PRO A 530 5.50 -42.74 13.91
C PRO A 530 5.75 -43.27 12.49
N LEU A 531 6.16 -42.38 11.58
CA LEU A 531 6.57 -42.79 10.24
C LEU A 531 7.78 -43.74 10.35
N PRO A 532 7.83 -44.83 9.55
CA PRO A 532 8.95 -45.75 9.57
C PRO A 532 10.24 -45.03 9.17
N SER A 533 11.35 -45.42 9.77
CA SER A 533 12.65 -44.83 9.48
C SER A 533 13.06 -45.05 8.02
N LEU A 534 13.90 -44.15 7.49
CA LEU A 534 14.47 -44.28 6.14
C LEU A 534 15.13 -45.66 5.94
N THR A 535 15.78 -46.17 7.00
CA THR A 535 16.41 -47.49 7.06
C THR A 535 15.40 -48.64 6.89
N GLU A 536 14.24 -48.56 7.54
CA GLU A 536 13.15 -49.54 7.36
C GLU A 536 12.56 -49.47 5.96
N LEU A 537 12.37 -48.26 5.42
CA LEU A 537 11.86 -48.05 4.06
C LEU A 537 12.80 -48.67 3.01
N MET A 538 14.11 -48.43 3.12
CA MET A 538 15.11 -49.03 2.24
C MET A 538 15.18 -50.57 2.37
N ASN A 539 14.99 -51.10 3.58
CA ASN A 539 14.96 -52.54 3.82
C ASN A 539 13.69 -53.22 3.30
N ALA A 540 12.53 -52.54 3.31
CA ALA A 540 11.32 -53.02 2.64
C ALA A 540 11.54 -53.16 1.13
N THR A 541 12.10 -52.15 0.48
CA THR A 541 12.43 -52.17 -0.96
C THR A 541 13.44 -53.27 -1.31
N LYS A 542 14.45 -53.53 -0.44
CA LYS A 542 15.38 -54.66 -0.60
C LYS A 542 14.72 -56.04 -0.44
N ARG A 543 13.67 -56.18 0.38
CA ARG A 543 12.89 -57.42 0.51
C ARG A 543 11.97 -57.65 -0.69
N ALA A 544 11.36 -56.61 -1.24
CA ALA A 544 10.54 -56.70 -2.45
C ALA A 544 11.34 -57.20 -3.66
N ARG A 545 12.56 -56.68 -3.87
CA ARG A 545 13.49 -57.13 -4.92
C ARG A 545 14.13 -58.52 -4.71
N ARG A 546 13.68 -59.29 -3.71
CA ARG A 546 14.07 -60.69 -3.45
C ARG A 546 12.86 -61.65 -3.47
N ARG A 547 11.73 -61.22 -4.03
CA ARG A 547 10.48 -61.98 -4.18
C ARG A 547 9.83 -61.78 -5.57
N LEU A 548 10.67 -61.43 -6.55
CA LEU A 548 10.43 -61.40 -7.98
C LEU A 548 11.56 -62.20 -8.63
#